data_AF-A0A9E4CY65-F1
#
_entry.id   AF-A0A9E4CY65-F1
#
_cell.length_a   1.000
_cell.length_b   1.000
_cell.length_c   1.000
_cell.angle_alpha   90.00
_cell.angle_beta   90.00
_cell.angle_gamma   90.00
#
_symmetry.space_group_name_H-M   'P 1'
#
loop_
_entity.id
_entity.type
_entity.pdbx_description
1 polymer ?
#
loop_
_entity_poly.entity_id
_entity_poly.type
_entity_poly.pdbx_seq_one_letter_code
_entity_poly.pdbx_strand_id
1 'polypeptide(L)'
;MPLTPDEIAEKEFAFGLRGYDQAEVREFLTLIAAEVADGSLSGVPAPLTFSPDAAGLEGEAAQVLERAHAEAAAIRRAAEADAEIAQSRAEAVLGAAESAALRLVAEAHARIDQRLAGLPSLEVSGTGSNVDAAPASTVDSLGAEISALVNAREDILQQLQLVRARVADALEAAEVDQRFPSLSPGV
;
A
#
# COMPACT_ATOMS: atom_id res chain seq x y z
N MET A 1 -10.89 53.95 22.59
CA MET A 1 -11.33 53.91 23.99
C MET A 1 -10.93 52.55 24.54
N PRO A 2 -10.44 52.45 25.78
CA PRO A 2 -10.20 51.15 26.41
C PRO A 2 -11.54 50.42 26.60
N LEU A 3 -11.55 49.10 26.41
CA LEU A 3 -12.73 48.26 26.64
C LEU A 3 -13.09 48.28 28.13
N THR A 4 -14.39 48.33 28.44
CA THR A 4 -14.86 48.18 29.82
C THR A 4 -14.75 46.70 30.26
N PRO A 5 -14.67 46.41 31.57
CA PRO A 5 -14.71 45.03 32.07
C PRO A 5 -15.90 44.22 31.53
N ASP A 6 -17.08 44.83 31.49
CA ASP A 6 -18.30 44.20 30.99
C ASP A 6 -18.19 43.87 29.48
N GLU A 7 -17.61 44.78 28.69
CA GLU A 7 -17.36 44.57 27.26
C GLU A 7 -16.35 43.44 26.98
N ILE A 8 -15.44 43.16 27.92
CA ILE A 8 -14.47 42.06 27.83
C ILE A 8 -15.16 40.73 28.14
N ALA A 9 -15.97 40.68 29.20
CA ALA A 9 -16.67 39.47 29.62
C ALA A 9 -17.70 39.00 28.57
N GLU A 10 -18.38 39.94 27.89
CA GLU A 10 -19.41 39.64 26.90
C GLU A 10 -18.86 39.48 25.47
N LYS A 11 -17.53 39.48 25.29
CA LYS A 11 -16.93 39.44 23.95
C LYS A 11 -17.06 38.07 23.30
N GLU A 12 -17.77 38.00 22.17
CA GLU A 12 -17.88 36.79 21.36
C GLU A 12 -16.95 36.83 20.13
N PHE A 13 -16.34 35.69 19.82
CA PHE A 13 -15.50 35.48 18.65
C PHE A 13 -16.14 34.50 17.67
N ALA A 14 -15.92 34.72 16.37
CA ALA A 14 -16.40 33.81 15.33
C ALA A 14 -15.70 32.43 15.42
N PHE A 15 -16.45 31.37 15.15
CA PHE A 15 -15.91 30.00 15.09
C PHE A 15 -15.18 29.74 13.77
N GLY A 16 -14.13 28.93 13.82
CA GLY A 16 -13.37 28.47 12.64
C GLY A 16 -12.96 27.00 12.74
N LEU A 17 -12.55 26.40 11.62
CA LEU A 17 -12.14 24.98 11.53
C LEU A 17 -10.92 24.61 12.39
N ARG A 18 -10.17 25.60 12.85
CA ARG A 18 -9.09 25.48 13.84
C ARG A 18 -9.13 26.74 14.71
N GLY A 19 -9.07 26.57 16.02
CA GLY A 19 -9.13 27.68 16.96
C GLY A 19 -9.06 27.21 18.41
N TYR A 20 -9.04 28.18 19.32
CA TYR A 20 -9.09 27.94 20.76
C TYR A 20 -10.49 27.45 21.17
N ASP A 21 -10.55 26.65 22.25
CA ASP A 21 -11.81 26.20 22.81
C ASP A 21 -12.60 27.39 23.36
N GLN A 22 -13.86 27.54 22.95
CA GLN A 22 -14.65 28.71 23.33
C GLN A 22 -15.02 28.76 24.81
N ALA A 23 -15.15 27.61 25.47
CA ALA A 23 -15.43 27.58 26.90
C ALA A 23 -14.22 28.10 27.67
N GLU A 24 -13.02 27.66 27.29
CA GLU A 24 -11.76 28.10 27.86
C GLU A 24 -11.54 29.61 27.63
N VAL A 25 -11.80 30.09 26.41
CA VAL A 25 -11.68 31.53 26.09
C VAL A 25 -12.67 32.36 26.92
N ARG A 26 -13.91 31.90 27.11
CA ARG A 26 -14.91 32.64 27.91
C ARG A 26 -14.55 32.68 29.39
N GLU A 27 -14.03 31.57 29.93
CA GLU A 27 -13.55 31.51 31.31
C GLU A 27 -12.37 32.46 31.51
N PHE A 28 -11.43 32.48 30.57
CA PHE A 28 -10.30 33.39 30.57
C PHE A 28 -10.70 34.86 30.48
N LEU A 29 -11.64 35.21 29.59
CA LEU A 29 -12.16 36.59 29.49
C LEU A 29 -12.88 37.04 30.77
N THR A 30 -13.57 36.12 31.45
CA THR A 30 -14.23 36.41 32.73
C THR A 30 -13.19 36.74 33.81
N LEU A 31 -12.07 36.00 33.83
CA LEU A 31 -10.95 36.25 34.74
C LEU A 31 -10.28 37.59 34.46
N ILE A 32 -10.00 37.91 33.19
CA ILE A 32 -9.43 39.21 32.80
C ILE A 32 -10.39 40.36 33.14
N ALA A 33 -11.69 40.21 32.87
CA ALA A 33 -12.68 41.24 33.19
C ALA A 33 -12.69 41.55 34.69
N ALA A 34 -12.63 40.54 35.55
CA ALA A 34 -12.48 40.71 37.00
C ALA A 34 -11.18 41.46 37.35
N GLU A 35 -10.06 41.10 36.71
CA GLU A 35 -8.77 41.73 36.97
C GLU A 35 -8.69 43.20 36.48
N VAL A 36 -9.38 43.53 35.38
CA VAL A 36 -9.55 44.92 34.92
C VAL A 36 -10.45 45.70 35.87
N ALA A 37 -11.54 45.10 36.37
CA ALA A 37 -12.44 45.72 37.34
C ALA A 37 -11.73 46.04 38.67
N ASP A 38 -10.84 45.15 39.10
CA ASP A 38 -10.00 45.34 40.30
C ASP A 38 -8.83 46.33 40.08
N GLY A 39 -8.63 46.81 38.85
CA GLY A 39 -7.60 47.80 38.51
C GLY A 39 -6.17 47.24 38.48
N SER A 40 -5.98 45.93 38.63
CA SER A 40 -4.67 45.24 38.58
C SER A 40 -4.01 45.42 37.20
N LEU A 41 -4.81 45.47 36.13
CA LEU A 41 -4.34 45.68 34.75
C LEU A 41 -4.27 47.16 34.33
N SER A 42 -4.44 48.12 35.25
CA SER A 42 -4.41 49.56 34.95
C SER A 42 -2.99 50.14 34.82
N GLY A 43 -1.95 49.33 35.04
CA GLY A 43 -0.58 49.69 34.71
C GLY A 43 -0.33 49.48 33.23
N VAL A 44 0.25 50.48 32.54
CA VAL A 44 0.90 50.28 31.24
C VAL A 44 1.72 48.99 31.36
N PRO A 45 1.46 47.95 30.56
CA PRO A 45 2.26 46.74 30.63
C PRO A 45 3.68 47.21 30.37
N ALA A 46 4.58 47.00 31.35
CA ALA A 46 5.99 47.15 31.10
C ALA A 46 6.25 46.38 29.79
N PRO A 47 6.83 47.02 28.77
CA PRO A 47 7.08 46.33 27.52
C PRO A 47 7.86 45.07 27.89
N LEU A 48 7.30 43.90 27.57
CA LEU A 48 7.97 42.62 27.69
C LEU A 48 9.26 42.75 26.90
N THR A 49 10.30 43.15 27.60
CA THR A 49 11.63 43.31 27.06
C THR A 49 12.13 41.89 27.03
N PHE A 50 11.79 41.17 25.96
CA PHE A 50 12.56 40.03 25.53
C PHE A 50 13.98 40.57 25.40
N SER A 51 14.84 40.28 26.38
CA SER A 51 16.28 40.44 26.20
C SER A 51 16.66 39.35 25.21
N PRO A 52 16.92 39.69 23.94
CA PRO A 52 17.47 38.70 23.04
C PRO A 52 18.94 38.67 23.39
N ASP A 53 19.38 37.68 24.17
CA ASP A 53 20.74 37.19 23.99
C ASP A 53 20.81 36.60 22.57
N ALA A 54 20.84 37.48 21.57
CA ALA A 54 20.78 37.18 20.14
C ALA A 54 21.96 36.28 19.73
N ALA A 55 23.07 36.38 20.46
CA ALA A 55 24.25 35.54 20.29
C ALA A 55 24.03 34.07 20.73
N GLY A 56 23.13 33.81 21.69
CA GLY A 56 22.81 32.45 22.14
C GLY A 56 21.80 31.75 21.24
N LEU A 57 20.79 32.49 20.78
CA LEU A 57 19.70 31.97 19.94
C LEU A 57 20.15 31.59 18.52
N GLU A 58 21.11 32.31 17.93
CA GLU A 58 21.67 31.93 16.63
C GLU A 58 22.45 30.61 16.69
N GLY A 59 23.18 30.36 17.78
CA GLY A 59 23.90 29.10 17.98
C GLY A 59 23.00 27.90 18.21
N GLU A 60 21.90 28.10 18.95
CA GLU A 60 20.89 27.06 19.18
C GLU A 60 20.09 26.74 17.91
N ALA A 61 19.69 27.76 17.15
CA ALA A 61 19.03 27.57 15.86
C ALA A 61 19.91 26.83 14.85
N ALA A 62 21.21 27.14 14.80
CA ALA A 62 22.17 26.42 13.96
C ALA A 62 22.28 24.95 14.36
N GLN A 63 22.35 24.64 15.66
CA GLN A 63 22.38 23.25 16.15
C GLN A 63 21.11 22.47 15.82
N VAL A 64 19.93 23.10 15.95
CA VAL A 64 18.65 22.47 15.60
C VAL A 64 18.59 22.17 14.10
N LEU A 65 19.03 23.10 13.25
CA LEU A 65 19.07 22.89 11.79
C LEU A 65 20.06 21.78 11.41
N GLU A 66 21.25 21.76 12.01
CA GLU A 66 22.24 20.72 11.78
C GLU A 66 21.71 19.34 12.18
N ARG A 67 21.07 19.25 13.35
CA ARG A 67 20.41 18.02 13.82
C ARG A 67 19.30 17.57 12.87
N ALA A 68 18.44 18.49 12.44
CA ALA A 68 17.36 18.19 11.50
C ALA A 68 17.89 17.71 10.15
N HIS A 69 18.99 18.29 9.65
CA HIS A 69 19.64 17.84 8.43
C HIS A 69 20.27 16.45 8.57
N ALA A 70 20.93 16.17 9.70
CA ALA A 70 21.50 14.86 9.98
C ALA A 70 20.42 13.78 10.07
N GLU A 71 19.29 14.10 10.71
CA GLU A 71 18.14 13.20 10.83
C GLU A 71 17.46 12.96 9.47
N ALA A 72 17.24 14.01 8.68
CA ALA A 72 16.73 13.86 7.31
C ALA A 72 17.64 13.01 6.43
N ALA A 73 18.97 13.12 6.59
CA ALA A 73 19.93 12.28 5.88
C ALA A 73 19.92 10.82 6.37
N ALA A 74 19.62 10.57 7.65
CA ALA A 74 19.45 9.22 8.17
C ALA A 74 18.16 8.59 7.64
N ILE A 75 17.05 9.34 7.62
CA ILE A 75 15.76 8.87 7.08
C ILE A 75 15.90 8.53 5.59
N ARG A 76 16.56 9.37 4.79
CA ARG A 76 16.80 9.06 3.36
C ARG A 76 17.59 7.78 3.18
N ARG A 77 18.69 7.59 3.93
CA ARG A 77 19.50 6.36 3.85
C ARG A 77 18.71 5.11 4.24
N ALA A 78 17.86 5.21 5.26
CA ALA A 78 16.99 4.10 5.66
C ALA A 78 15.97 3.77 4.56
N ALA A 79 15.30 4.79 4.01
CA ALA A 79 14.34 4.61 2.94
C ALA A 79 14.97 4.04 1.65
N GLU A 80 16.19 4.45 1.32
CA GLU A 80 16.95 3.88 0.19
C GLU A 80 17.28 2.40 0.42
N ALA A 81 17.71 2.02 1.63
CA ALA A 81 17.97 0.62 1.97
C ALA A 81 16.70 -0.24 1.90
N ASP A 82 15.58 0.27 2.42
CA ASP A 82 14.29 -0.41 2.35
C ASP A 82 13.81 -0.57 0.90
N ALA A 83 14.03 0.45 0.05
CA ALA A 83 13.71 0.37 -1.37
C ALA A 83 14.55 -0.69 -2.10
N GLU A 84 15.85 -0.81 -1.78
CA GLU A 84 16.73 -1.83 -2.34
C GLU A 84 16.29 -3.25 -1.92
N ILE A 85 15.91 -3.42 -0.64
CA ILE A 85 15.35 -4.69 -0.15
C ILE A 85 14.05 -5.02 -0.88
N ALA A 86 13.15 -4.04 -1.05
CA ALA A 86 11.89 -4.24 -1.76
C ALA A 86 12.11 -4.63 -3.23
N GLN A 87 13.06 -3.97 -3.91
CA GLN A 87 13.42 -4.29 -5.29
C GLN A 87 13.99 -5.71 -5.42
N SER A 88 14.97 -6.08 -4.58
CA SER A 88 15.56 -7.42 -4.63
C SER A 88 14.52 -8.53 -4.38
N ARG A 89 13.55 -8.30 -3.48
CA ARG A 89 12.44 -9.24 -3.26
C ARG A 89 11.52 -9.33 -4.47
N ALA A 90 11.17 -8.20 -5.09
CA ALA A 90 10.33 -8.19 -6.28
C ALA A 90 10.99 -8.94 -7.45
N GLU A 91 12.29 -8.71 -7.68
CA GLU A 91 13.06 -9.43 -8.69
C GLU A 91 13.13 -10.94 -8.41
N ALA A 92 13.35 -11.33 -7.16
CA ALA A 92 13.36 -12.75 -6.77
C ALA A 92 11.99 -13.42 -7.02
N VAL A 93 10.89 -12.74 -6.71
CA VAL A 93 9.53 -13.24 -6.97
C VAL A 93 9.26 -13.36 -8.46
N LEU A 94 9.66 -12.37 -9.26
CA LEU A 94 9.51 -12.41 -10.72
C LEU A 94 10.32 -13.56 -11.35
N GLY A 95 11.58 -13.73 -10.95
CA GLY A 95 12.41 -14.83 -11.43
C GLY A 95 11.87 -16.21 -11.04
N ALA A 96 11.33 -16.35 -9.83
CA ALA A 96 10.67 -17.58 -9.39
C ALA A 96 9.38 -17.85 -10.18
N ALA A 97 8.58 -16.82 -10.45
CA ALA A 97 7.36 -16.93 -11.24
C ALA A 97 7.64 -17.31 -12.70
N GLU A 98 8.67 -16.70 -13.32
CA GLU A 98 9.10 -17.04 -14.68
C GLU A 98 9.58 -18.50 -14.77
N SER A 99 10.43 -18.92 -13.83
CA SER A 99 10.92 -20.31 -13.78
C SER A 99 9.77 -21.31 -13.63
N ALA A 100 8.78 -20.99 -12.79
CA ALA A 100 7.58 -21.81 -12.62
C ALA A 100 6.73 -21.88 -13.88
N ALA A 101 6.56 -20.75 -14.59
CA ALA A 101 5.82 -20.69 -15.84
C ALA A 101 6.49 -21.51 -16.94
N LEU A 102 7.82 -21.40 -17.10
CA LEU A 102 8.58 -22.19 -18.07
C LEU A 102 8.47 -23.70 -17.77
N ARG A 103 8.51 -24.08 -16.48
CA ARG A 103 8.33 -25.48 -16.07
C ARG A 103 6.95 -26.02 -16.43
N LEU A 104 5.90 -25.23 -16.21
CA LEU A 104 4.53 -25.61 -16.57
C LEU A 104 4.36 -25.77 -18.09
N VAL A 105 4.95 -24.86 -18.88
CA VAL A 105 4.92 -24.96 -20.35
C VAL A 105 5.67 -26.21 -20.83
N ALA A 106 6.85 -26.49 -20.28
CA ALA A 106 7.61 -27.68 -20.60
C ALA A 106 6.85 -28.97 -20.24
N GLU A 107 6.21 -29.00 -19.07
CA GLU A 107 5.38 -30.14 -18.64
C GLU A 107 4.16 -30.33 -19.55
N ALA A 108 3.52 -29.23 -19.97
CA ALA A 108 2.40 -29.28 -20.91
C ALA A 108 2.82 -29.84 -22.27
N HIS A 109 3.96 -29.40 -22.82
CA HIS A 109 4.50 -29.96 -24.07
C HIS A 109 4.82 -31.46 -23.93
N ALA A 110 5.47 -31.87 -22.85
CA ALA A 110 5.76 -33.28 -22.62
C ALA A 110 4.49 -34.15 -22.55
N ARG A 111 3.42 -33.64 -21.94
CA ARG A 111 2.12 -34.33 -21.91
C ARG A 111 1.48 -34.42 -23.30
N ILE A 112 1.59 -33.37 -24.11
CA ILE A 112 1.10 -33.37 -25.50
C ILE A 112 1.88 -34.41 -26.33
N ASP A 113 3.20 -34.41 -26.25
CA ASP A 113 4.05 -35.35 -26.98
C ASP A 113 3.79 -36.80 -26.58
N GLN A 114 3.64 -37.07 -25.27
CA GLN A 114 3.28 -38.40 -24.78
C GLN A 114 1.91 -38.85 -25.30
N ARG A 115 0.94 -37.92 -25.38
CA ARG A 115 -0.38 -38.22 -25.92
C ARG A 115 -0.33 -38.49 -27.42
N LEU A 116 0.42 -37.69 -28.18
CA LEU A 116 0.64 -37.89 -29.62
C LEU A 116 1.35 -39.22 -29.92
N ALA A 117 2.36 -39.59 -29.12
CA ALA A 117 3.06 -40.86 -29.25
C ALA A 117 2.19 -42.08 -28.89
N GLY A 118 1.20 -41.88 -28.01
CA GLY A 118 0.20 -42.89 -27.65
C GLY A 118 -0.98 -42.98 -28.61
N LEU A 119 -1.08 -42.10 -29.61
CA LEU A 119 -2.11 -42.21 -30.63
C LEU A 119 -1.82 -43.44 -31.51
N PRO A 120 -2.79 -44.36 -31.72
CA PRO A 120 -2.62 -45.42 -32.69
C PRO A 120 -2.35 -44.78 -34.05
N SER A 121 -1.28 -45.18 -34.72
CA SER A 121 -1.01 -44.75 -36.09
C SER A 121 -2.22 -45.10 -36.94
N LEU A 122 -3.00 -44.07 -37.29
CA LEU A 122 -4.03 -44.18 -38.32
C LEU A 122 -3.28 -44.41 -39.64
N GLU A 123 -2.96 -45.67 -39.93
CA GLU A 123 -2.62 -46.07 -41.28
C GLU A 123 -3.84 -45.78 -42.13
N VAL A 124 -3.85 -44.60 -42.74
CA VAL A 124 -4.68 -44.31 -43.91
C VAL A 124 -4.08 -45.14 -45.04
N SER A 125 -4.38 -46.44 -45.03
CA SER A 125 -4.23 -47.31 -46.18
C SER A 125 -5.20 -46.81 -47.25
N GLY A 126 -4.73 -45.83 -48.02
CA GLY A 126 -5.39 -45.35 -49.21
C GLY A 126 -5.33 -46.42 -50.29
N THR A 127 -6.39 -47.22 -50.40
CA THR A 127 -6.76 -47.84 -51.67
C THR A 127 -8.26 -47.78 -51.87
N GLY A 128 -8.68 -46.88 -52.77
CA GLY A 128 -9.88 -47.08 -53.59
C GLY A 128 -11.18 -46.50 -53.06
N SER A 129 -11.59 -45.38 -53.66
CA SER A 129 -12.97 -45.03 -54.00
C SER A 129 -14.08 -45.49 -53.04
N ASN A 130 -14.41 -44.68 -52.03
CA ASN A 130 -15.80 -44.48 -51.62
C ASN A 130 -15.91 -43.20 -50.77
N VAL A 131 -16.62 -42.20 -51.32
CA VAL A 131 -17.07 -41.00 -50.59
C VAL A 131 -18.37 -41.38 -49.89
N ASP A 132 -18.31 -42.32 -48.95
CA ASP A 132 -19.47 -42.69 -48.14
C ASP A 132 -19.01 -42.88 -46.69
N ALA A 133 -19.61 -42.06 -45.81
CA ALA A 133 -19.50 -42.02 -44.35
C ALA A 133 -18.15 -42.41 -43.72
N ALA A 134 -17.43 -41.41 -43.18
CA ALA A 134 -16.45 -41.69 -42.14
C ALA A 134 -17.10 -42.56 -41.04
N PRO A 135 -16.48 -43.67 -40.61
CA PRO A 135 -17.10 -44.57 -39.65
C PRO A 135 -17.38 -43.80 -38.35
N ALA A 136 -18.59 -43.95 -37.80
CA ALA A 136 -19.05 -43.23 -36.61
C ALA A 136 -18.03 -43.27 -35.45
N SER A 137 -17.26 -44.36 -35.34
CA SER A 137 -16.17 -44.54 -34.39
C SER A 137 -15.08 -43.47 -34.45
N THR A 138 -14.76 -42.93 -35.63
CA THR A 138 -13.72 -41.90 -35.78
C THR A 138 -14.24 -40.54 -35.35
N VAL A 139 -15.52 -40.24 -35.63
CA VAL A 139 -16.17 -39.00 -35.19
C VAL A 139 -16.36 -39.00 -33.67
N ASP A 140 -16.75 -40.14 -33.10
CA ASP A 140 -16.86 -40.31 -31.64
C ASP A 140 -15.51 -40.21 -30.94
N SER A 141 -14.44 -40.78 -31.53
CA SER A 141 -13.07 -40.64 -31.04
C SER A 141 -12.61 -39.17 -31.04
N LEU A 142 -12.86 -38.45 -32.15
CA LEU A 142 -12.51 -37.03 -32.26
C LEU A 142 -13.33 -36.17 -31.28
N GLY A 143 -14.60 -36.51 -31.07
CA GLY A 143 -15.48 -35.87 -30.09
C GLY A 143 -14.97 -36.05 -28.66
N ALA A 144 -14.60 -37.28 -28.28
CA ALA A 144 -14.01 -37.56 -26.97
C ALA A 144 -12.68 -36.80 -26.77
N GLU A 145 -11.89 -36.65 -27.84
CA GLU A 145 -10.62 -35.93 -27.80
C GLU A 145 -10.80 -34.42 -27.64
N ILE A 146 -11.76 -33.82 -28.35
CA ILE A 146 -12.14 -32.42 -28.18
C ILE A 146 -12.67 -32.17 -26.76
N SER A 147 -13.52 -33.05 -26.23
CA SER A 147 -14.01 -32.94 -24.86
C SER A 147 -12.88 -33.01 -23.83
N ALA A 148 -11.90 -33.89 -24.04
CA ALA A 148 -10.73 -33.98 -23.17
C ALA A 148 -9.87 -32.70 -23.23
N LEU A 149 -9.72 -32.09 -24.42
CA LEU A 149 -8.98 -30.85 -24.60
C LEU A 149 -9.70 -29.67 -23.91
N VAL A 150 -11.02 -29.59 -24.03
CA VAL A 150 -11.84 -28.57 -23.35
C VAL A 150 -11.73 -28.70 -21.84
N ASN A 151 -11.81 -29.92 -21.30
CA ASN A 151 -11.64 -30.16 -19.86
C ASN A 151 -10.25 -29.78 -19.37
N ALA A 152 -9.20 -30.12 -20.13
CA ALA A 152 -7.82 -29.72 -19.79
C ALA A 152 -7.65 -28.19 -19.81
N ARG A 153 -8.27 -27.49 -20.77
CA ARG A 153 -8.28 -26.03 -20.81
C ARG A 153 -8.97 -25.43 -19.58
N GLU A 154 -10.10 -26.00 -19.18
CA GLU A 154 -10.86 -25.53 -18.02
C GLU A 154 -10.06 -25.70 -16.71
N ASP A 155 -9.36 -26.83 -16.55
CA ASP A 155 -8.47 -27.09 -15.41
C ASP A 155 -7.32 -26.07 -15.32
N ILE A 156 -6.69 -25.76 -16.46
CA ILE A 156 -5.63 -24.73 -16.52
C ILE A 156 -6.17 -23.35 -16.12
N LEU A 157 -7.38 -22.99 -16.56
CA LEU A 157 -8.00 -21.72 -16.18
C LEU A 157 -8.31 -21.65 -14.68
N GLN A 158 -8.76 -22.75 -14.07
CA GLN A 158 -8.97 -22.82 -12.63
C GLN A 158 -7.65 -22.69 -11.85
N GLN A 159 -6.59 -23.35 -12.30
CA GLN A 159 -5.26 -23.23 -11.69
C GLN A 159 -4.73 -21.79 -11.77
N LEU A 160 -4.90 -21.10 -12.90
CA LEU A 160 -4.53 -19.69 -13.05
C LEU A 160 -5.31 -18.77 -12.11
N GLN A 161 -6.61 -19.01 -11.92
CA GLN A 161 -7.42 -18.26 -10.96
C GLN A 161 -6.93 -18.47 -9.52
N LEU A 162 -6.58 -19.71 -9.17
CA LEU A 162 -6.07 -20.04 -7.83
C LEU A 162 -4.71 -19.41 -7.57
N VAL A 163 -3.81 -19.39 -8.57
CA VAL A 163 -2.54 -18.68 -8.48
C VAL A 163 -2.78 -17.18 -8.31
N ARG A 164 -3.71 -16.58 -9.06
CA ARG A 164 -4.05 -15.16 -8.93
C ARG A 164 -4.58 -14.83 -7.52
N ALA A 165 -5.44 -15.68 -6.96
CA ALA A 165 -5.94 -15.50 -5.60
C ALA A 165 -4.79 -15.54 -4.57
N ARG A 166 -3.90 -16.53 -4.66
CA ARG A 166 -2.72 -16.60 -3.76
C ARG A 166 -1.79 -15.41 -3.87
N VAL A 167 -1.61 -14.86 -5.08
CA VAL A 167 -0.81 -13.65 -5.29
C VAL A 167 -1.48 -12.45 -4.65
N ALA A 168 -2.82 -12.32 -4.76
CA ALA A 168 -3.57 -11.25 -4.11
C ALA A 168 -3.45 -11.34 -2.58
N ASP A 169 -3.63 -12.53 -2.00
CA ASP A 169 -3.50 -12.76 -0.55
C ASP A 169 -2.08 -12.44 -0.05
N ALA A 170 -1.05 -12.82 -0.82
CA ALA A 170 0.34 -12.53 -0.49
C ALA A 170 0.66 -11.03 -0.57
N LEU A 171 0.04 -10.31 -1.51
CA LEU A 171 0.19 -8.86 -1.64
C LEU A 171 -0.48 -8.13 -0.46
N GLU A 172 -1.68 -8.57 -0.07
CA GLU A 172 -2.38 -8.02 1.10
C GLU A 172 -1.60 -8.29 2.39
N ALA A 173 -1.05 -9.49 2.57
CA ALA A 173 -0.20 -9.82 3.71
C ALA A 173 1.07 -8.95 3.76
N ALA A 174 1.70 -8.69 2.61
CA ALA A 174 2.87 -7.82 2.52
C ALA A 174 2.52 -6.34 2.79
N GLU A 175 1.32 -5.89 2.41
CA GLU A 175 0.84 -4.53 2.68
C GLU A 175 0.52 -4.33 4.17
N VAL A 176 -0.03 -5.35 4.84
CA VAL A 176 -0.27 -5.35 6.29
C VAL A 176 1.04 -5.32 7.09
N ASP A 177 2.05 -6.09 6.67
CA ASP A 177 3.38 -6.10 7.30
C ASP A 177 4.09 -4.74 7.18
N GLN A 178 3.93 -4.04 6.05
CA GLN A 178 4.43 -2.67 5.87
C GLN A 178 3.66 -1.63 6.72
N ARG A 179 2.38 -1.87 7.04
CA ARG A 179 1.55 -0.94 7.82
C ARG A 179 1.75 -1.08 9.32
N PHE A 180 2.18 -2.25 9.81
CA PHE A 180 2.37 -2.54 11.23
C PHE A 180 3.61 -3.41 11.50
N PRO A 181 4.84 -2.86 11.39
CA PRO A 181 6.08 -3.62 11.61
C PRO A 181 6.29 -4.10 13.07
N SER A 182 5.40 -3.75 14.02
CA SER A 182 5.56 -4.03 15.45
C SER A 182 4.77 -5.23 15.98
N LEU A 183 4.16 -6.05 15.13
CA LEU A 183 3.40 -7.24 15.53
C LEU A 183 3.93 -8.55 14.94
N SER A 184 5.26 -8.70 14.81
CA SER A 184 5.84 -10.05 14.71
C SER A 184 5.73 -10.72 16.09
N PRO A 185 4.98 -11.84 16.24
CA PRO A 185 5.03 -12.64 17.44
C PRO A 185 6.35 -13.41 17.41
N GLY A 186 7.22 -13.13 18.38
CA GLY A 186 8.41 -13.94 18.61
C GLY A 186 8.02 -15.38 18.89
N VAL A 187 8.45 -16.29 18.02
CA VAL A 187 8.61 -17.72 18.28
C VAL A 187 9.95 -18.13 17.74
#